data_AF-A0A2J8JJK3-F1
#
_entry.id   AF-A0A2J8JJK3-F1
#
_cell.length_a   1.000
_cell.length_b   1.000
_cell.length_c   1.000
_cell.angle_alpha   90.00
_cell.angle_beta   90.00
_cell.angle_gamma   90.00
#
_symmetry.space_group_name_H-M   'P 1'
#
loop_
_entity.id
_entity.type
_entity.pdbx_description
1 polymer ?
#
loop_
_entity_poly.entity_id
_entity_poly.type
_entity_poly.pdbx_seq_one_letter_code
_entity_poly.pdbx_strand_id
1 'polypeptide(L)'
;MKGPREEIVYLPCIYRNTGTEAPDYLATVDVDPKSPQYCQVIHRLPMPNLKDELHHSGWNTCSSCFGDSTKSRTKLVLPSL
;
A
#
# COMPACT_ATOMS: atom_id res chain seq x y z
N MET A 1 -8.30 -21.38 2.78
CA MET A 1 -7.87 -20.11 3.39
C MET A 1 -8.16 -20.17 4.88
N LYS A 2 -7.15 -20.07 5.75
CA LYS A 2 -7.28 -20.11 7.23
C LYS A 2 -6.51 -18.97 7.92
N GLY A 3 -5.97 -18.02 7.16
CA GLY A 3 -5.31 -16.85 7.73
C GLY A 3 -6.32 -15.90 8.35
N PRO A 4 -5.89 -15.00 9.26
CA PRO A 4 -6.73 -13.93 9.74
C PRO A 4 -7.19 -13.06 8.56
N ARG A 5 -8.38 -12.47 8.71
CA ARG A 5 -8.88 -11.47 7.76
C ARG A 5 -7.99 -10.22 7.85
N GLU A 6 -7.77 -9.58 6.72
CA GLU A 6 -7.08 -8.29 6.65
C GLU A 6 -7.87 -7.18 7.37
N GLU A 7 -7.14 -6.31 8.07
CA GLU A 7 -7.70 -5.15 8.76
C GLU A 7 -7.31 -3.84 8.05
N ILE A 8 -6.31 -3.87 7.17
CA ILE A 8 -5.85 -2.73 6.38
C ILE A 8 -5.56 -3.11 4.92
N VAL A 9 -5.72 -2.14 4.02
CA VAL A 9 -5.35 -2.24 2.60
C VAL A 9 -4.50 -1.04 2.19
N TYR A 10 -3.46 -1.29 1.40
CA TYR A 10 -2.62 -0.26 0.80
C TYR A 10 -2.97 -0.07 -0.68
N LEU A 11 -3.23 1.16 -1.10
CA LEU A 11 -3.65 1.49 -2.47
C LEU A 11 -2.74 2.58 -3.07
N PRO A 12 -2.05 2.31 -4.19
CA PRO A 12 -1.45 3.37 -5.00
C PRO A 12 -2.52 4.34 -5.49
N CYS A 13 -2.30 5.63 -5.33
CA CYS A 13 -3.19 6.68 -5.78
C CYS A 13 -2.41 7.69 -6.61
N ILE A 14 -2.86 7.89 -7.86
CA ILE A 14 -2.14 8.66 -8.87
C ILE A 14 -2.85 9.96 -9.21
N TYR A 15 -2.08 11.02 -9.41
CA TYR A 15 -2.55 12.30 -9.95
C TYR A 15 -2.10 12.54 -11.40
N ARG A 16 -1.23 11.70 -11.96
CA ARG A 16 -0.82 11.82 -13.37
C ARG A 16 -2.05 11.85 -14.28
N ASN A 17 -2.06 12.81 -15.22
CA ASN A 17 -3.15 13.06 -16.17
C ASN A 17 -4.50 13.51 -15.55
N THR A 18 -4.53 13.92 -14.28
CA THR A 18 -5.75 14.47 -13.64
C THR A 18 -5.83 16.00 -13.67
N GLY A 19 -4.74 16.68 -14.05
CA GLY A 19 -4.60 18.14 -13.91
C GLY A 19 -4.18 18.61 -12.51
N THR A 20 -4.08 17.69 -11.55
CA THR A 20 -3.62 17.99 -10.18
C THR A 20 -2.08 18.00 -10.13
N GLU A 21 -1.50 19.11 -9.66
CA GLU A 21 -0.06 19.25 -9.45
C GLU A 21 0.35 18.85 -8.02
N ALA A 22 0.27 17.55 -7.73
CA ALA A 22 0.66 16.98 -6.44
C ALA A 22 1.37 15.63 -6.63
N PRO A 23 2.21 15.21 -5.68
CA PRO A 23 2.81 13.88 -5.71
C PRO A 23 1.74 12.80 -5.62
N ASP A 24 1.97 11.69 -6.32
CA ASP A 24 1.23 10.46 -6.08
C ASP A 24 1.41 10.04 -4.61
N TYR A 25 0.53 9.18 -4.11
CA TYR A 25 0.62 8.76 -2.71
C TYR A 25 0.12 7.34 -2.52
N LEU A 26 0.53 6.73 -1.41
CA LEU A 26 -0.03 5.48 -0.94
C LEU A 26 -1.11 5.76 0.10
N ALA A 27 -2.35 5.33 -0.18
CA ALA A 27 -3.43 5.36 0.81
C ALA A 27 -3.36 4.11 1.69
N THR A 28 -3.49 4.28 3.00
CA THR A 28 -3.83 3.20 3.93
C THR A 28 -5.31 3.30 4.24
N VAL A 29 -6.06 2.25 3.91
CA VAL A 29 -7.50 2.14 4.15
C VAL A 29 -7.75 1.15 5.26
N ASP A 30 -8.57 1.53 6.24
CA ASP A 30 -9.06 0.63 7.26
C ASP A 30 -10.23 -0.20 6.70
N VAL A 31 -10.10 -1.52 6.79
CA VAL A 31 -11.10 -2.48 6.28
C VAL A 31 -11.61 -3.43 7.36
N ASP A 32 -11.34 -3.17 8.64
CA ASP A 32 -11.96 -3.90 9.75
C ASP A 32 -13.39 -3.39 10.01
N PRO A 33 -14.45 -4.21 9.83
CA PRO A 33 -15.82 -3.80 10.09
C PRO A 33 -16.12 -3.40 11.55
N LYS A 34 -15.23 -3.73 12.50
CA LYS A 34 -15.36 -3.34 13.90
C LYS A 34 -14.69 -1.99 14.21
N SER A 35 -13.86 -1.48 13.31
CA SER A 35 -13.20 -0.20 13.48
C SER A 35 -14.19 0.96 13.33
N PRO A 36 -14.10 2.02 14.16
CA PRO A 36 -14.87 3.25 13.93
C PRO A 36 -14.45 3.99 12.65
N GLN A 37 -13.31 3.62 12.05
CA GLN A 37 -12.79 4.17 10.80
C GLN A 37 -13.01 3.24 9.60
N TYR A 38 -13.86 2.22 9.74
CA TYR A 38 -14.16 1.28 8.66
C TYR A 38 -14.50 1.99 7.34
N CYS A 39 -13.89 1.54 6.25
CA CYS A 39 -14.00 2.11 4.90
C CYS A 39 -13.49 3.56 4.76
N GLN A 40 -12.55 3.99 5.62
CA GLN A 40 -11.91 5.31 5.51
C GLN A 40 -10.44 5.22 5.17
N VAL A 41 -9.92 6.26 4.51
CA VAL A 41 -8.48 6.47 4.35
C VAL A 41 -7.94 7.01 5.67
N ILE A 42 -7.23 6.16 6.42
CA ILE A 42 -6.68 6.49 7.74
C ILE A 42 -5.27 7.10 7.65
N HIS A 43 -4.59 6.95 6.51
CA HIS A 43 -3.29 7.58 6.26
C HIS A 43 -3.03 7.81 4.77
N ARG A 44 -2.26 8.85 4.45
CA ARG A 44 -1.76 9.14 3.09
C ARG A 44 -0.26 9.39 3.17
N LEU A 45 0.53 8.53 2.50
CA LEU A 45 1.98 8.70 2.37
C LEU A 45 2.30 9.33 1.01
N PRO A 46 2.59 10.63 0.92
CA PRO A 46 2.98 11.26 -0.34
C PRO A 46 4.34 10.74 -0.82
N MET A 47 4.49 10.57 -2.12
CA MET A 47 5.76 10.28 -2.76
C MET A 47 6.66 11.53 -2.80
N PRO A 48 7.99 11.36 -2.85
CA PRO A 48 8.90 12.48 -2.81
C PRO A 48 8.89 13.32 -4.10
N ASN A 49 8.47 12.77 -5.24
CA ASN A 49 8.51 13.49 -6.51
C ASN A 49 7.12 13.65 -7.15
N LEU A 50 7.01 14.67 -8.00
CA LEU A 50 5.85 14.82 -8.88
C LEU A 50 5.92 13.81 -10.01
N LYS A 51 4.75 13.30 -10.40
CA LYS A 51 4.57 12.44 -11.58
C LYS A 51 5.33 11.10 -11.48
N ASP A 52 5.56 10.54 -10.29
CA ASP A 52 6.19 9.23 -10.10
C ASP A 52 5.44 8.07 -10.80
N GLU A 53 4.15 8.22 -11.11
CA GLU A 53 3.29 7.22 -11.77
C GLU A 53 3.26 5.90 -11.02
N LEU A 54 2.85 5.96 -9.75
CA LEU A 54 2.69 4.74 -8.96
C LEU A 54 1.67 3.80 -9.62
N HIS A 55 2.10 2.59 -10.00
CA HIS A 55 1.21 1.65 -10.70
C HIS A 55 1.11 0.30 -10.01
N HIS A 56 2.25 -0.35 -9.78
CA HIS A 56 2.31 -1.65 -9.10
C HIS A 56 2.95 -1.51 -7.72
N SER A 57 2.61 -2.42 -6.82
CA SER A 57 3.25 -2.55 -5.52
C SER A 57 3.36 -4.02 -5.13
N GLY A 58 4.32 -4.33 -4.28
CA GLY A 58 4.55 -5.69 -3.82
C GLY A 58 5.28 -5.73 -2.48
N TRP A 59 5.06 -6.79 -1.73
CA TRP A 59 5.81 -7.02 -0.49
C TRP A 59 7.22 -7.52 -0.80
N ASN A 60 8.21 -7.08 -0.02
CA ASN A 60 9.59 -7.55 -0.16
C ASN A 60 9.75 -9.07 0.00
N THR A 61 8.85 -9.71 0.75
CA THR A 61 8.80 -11.17 0.92
C THR A 61 7.35 -11.65 1.02
N CYS A 62 7.13 -12.93 0.71
CA CYS A 62 5.82 -13.57 0.82
C CYS A 62 5.97 -15.04 1.21
N SER A 63 4.88 -15.80 1.10
CA SER A 63 4.86 -17.23 1.40
C SER A 63 5.81 -18.08 0.54
N SER A 64 6.34 -17.54 -0.56
CA SER A 64 7.39 -18.22 -1.34
C SER A 64 8.69 -18.44 -0.55
N CYS A 65 8.92 -17.66 0.52
CA CYS A 65 10.06 -17.83 1.43
C CYS A 65 9.76 -18.78 2.61
N PHE A 66 8.79 -19.70 2.48
CA PHE A 66 8.41 -20.60 3.55
C PHE A 66 9.61 -21.39 4.10
N GLY A 67 9.78 -21.38 5.43
CA GLY A 67 10.88 -22.07 6.13
C GLY A 67 12.16 -21.25 6.28
N ASP A 68 12.29 -20.08 5.65
CA ASP A 68 13.44 -19.19 5.85
C ASP A 68 13.13 -18.12 6.91
N SER A 69 13.59 -18.37 8.13
CA SER A 69 13.39 -17.47 9.28
C SER A 69 14.16 -16.14 9.18
N THR A 70 15.06 -16.00 8.20
CA THR A 70 15.78 -14.74 7.96
C THR A 70 14.97 -13.74 7.14
N LYS A 71 13.82 -14.17 6.58
CA LYS A 71 12.93 -13.35 5.74
C LYS A 71 11.70 -12.92 6.54
N SER A 72 11.31 -11.66 6.35
CA SER A 72 10.10 -11.11 6.94
C SER A 72 9.43 -10.10 6.02
N ARG A 73 8.09 -10.10 6.02
CA ARG A 73 7.24 -9.20 5.25
C ARG A 73 7.11 -7.89 6.04
N THR A 74 8.02 -6.96 5.79
CA THR A 74 8.12 -5.71 6.56
C THR A 74 8.19 -4.47 5.68
N LYS A 75 8.36 -4.64 4.36
CA LYS A 75 8.52 -3.52 3.43
C LYS A 75 7.57 -3.68 2.26
N LEU A 76 6.83 -2.62 1.96
CA LEU A 76 6.12 -2.48 0.71
C LEU A 76 7.06 -1.80 -0.29
N VAL A 77 7.20 -2.40 -1.46
CA VAL A 77 8.02 -1.91 -2.57
C VAL A 77 7.08 -1.27 -3.57
N LEU A 78 7.35 0.00 -3.90
CA LEU A 78 6.58 0.80 -4.86
C LEU A 78 7.53 1.28 -5.97
N PRO A 79 7.62 0.56 -7.10
CA PRO A 79 8.35 1.06 -8.26
C PRO A 79 7.64 2.30 -8.85
N SER A 80 8.45 3.29 -9.22
CA SER A 80 8.05 4.53 -9.90
C SER A 80 8.90 4.73 -11.16
N LEU A 81 8.50 5.68 -12.02
CA LEU A 81 9.25 6.07 -13.23
C LEU A 81 10.52 6.87 -12.93
#